data_AF-A0AAU0TWV4-F1
#
_entry.id   AF-A0AAU0TWV4-F1
#
_cell.length_a   1.000
_cell.length_b   1.000
_cell.length_c   1.000
_cell.angle_alpha   90.00
_cell.angle_beta   90.00
_cell.angle_gamma   90.00
#
_symmetry.space_group_name_H-M   'P 1'
#
loop_
_entity.id
_entity.type
_entity.pdbx_description
1 polymer ?
#
loop_
_entity_poly.entity_id
_entity_poly.type
_entity_poly.pdbx_seq_one_letter_code
_entity_poly.pdbx_strand_id
1 'polypeptide(L)' 'MRVTRRERDVLALLLCGKTNKQIAEALSISDYTARDHVSSLLKKNGVKTRAALMAQHMLKKKSR' A
#
# COMPACT_ATOMS: atom_id res chain seq x y z
N MET A 1 4.05 12.67 -8.96
CA MET A 1 2.71 12.20 -8.52
C MET A 1 2.72 12.02 -7.00
N ARG A 2 1.74 12.59 -6.27
CA ARG A 2 1.70 12.53 -4.78
C ARG A 2 0.86 11.34 -4.32
N VAL A 3 1.27 10.70 -3.22
CA VAL A 3 0.47 9.67 -2.53
C VAL A 3 -0.67 10.36 -1.78
N THR A 4 -1.91 9.94 -2.05
CA THR A 4 -3.12 10.51 -1.42
C THR A 4 -3.22 10.09 0.06
N ARG A 5 -4.16 10.68 0.80
CA ARG A 5 -4.44 10.24 2.18
C ARG A 5 -4.84 8.76 2.20
N ARG A 6 -5.73 8.37 1.30
CA ARG A 6 -6.24 7.00 1.24
C ARG A 6 -5.16 5.97 0.89
N GLU A 7 -4.30 6.32 -0.06
CA GLU A 7 -3.16 5.47 -0.41
C GLU A 7 -2.13 5.37 0.72
N ARG A 8 -1.97 6.40 1.56
CA ARG A 8 -1.14 6.32 2.78
C ARG A 8 -1.72 5.33 3.79
N ASP A 9 -3.02 5.35 4.01
CA ASP A 9 -3.69 4.41 4.93
C ASP A 9 -3.51 2.95 4.44
N VAL A 10 -3.72 2.72 3.14
CA VAL A 10 -3.49 1.41 2.50
C VAL A 10 -2.03 0.98 2.61
N LEU A 11 -1.09 1.89 2.36
CA LEU A 11 0.35 1.61 2.48
C LEU A 11 0.75 1.23 3.91
N ALA A 12 0.19 1.90 4.93
CA ALA A 12 0.46 1.57 6.32
C ALA A 12 0.02 0.13 6.65
N LEU A 13 -1.19 -0.25 6.24
CA LEU A 13 -1.73 -1.59 6.47
C LEU A 13 -0.97 -2.66 5.66
N LEU A 14 -0.56 -2.35 4.43
CA LEU A 14 0.33 -3.22 3.64
C LEU A 14 1.63 -3.51 4.38
N LEU A 15 2.27 -2.49 4.96
CA LEU A 15 3.51 -2.64 5.71
C LEU A 15 3.32 -3.48 7.00
N CYS A 16 2.11 -3.52 7.54
CA CYS A 16 1.72 -4.43 8.62
C CYS A 16 1.40 -5.86 8.14
N GLY A 17 1.64 -6.19 6.86
CA GLY A 17 1.42 -7.53 6.31
C GLY A 17 -0.05 -7.85 6.00
N LYS A 18 -0.95 -6.87 6.00
CA LYS A 18 -2.39 -7.11 5.77
C LYS A 18 -2.69 -7.50 4.32
N THR A 19 -3.66 -8.40 4.14
CA THR A 19 -4.19 -8.77 2.82
C THR A 19 -5.15 -7.70 2.30
N ASN A 20 -5.48 -7.71 1.00
CA ASN A 20 -6.42 -6.73 0.44
C ASN A 20 -7.80 -6.80 1.11
N LYS A 21 -8.25 -8.01 1.50
CA LYS A 21 -9.49 -8.22 2.23
C LYS A 21 -9.45 -7.57 3.63
N GLN A 22 -8.36 -7.78 4.36
CA GLN A 22 -8.18 -7.15 5.67
C GLN A 22 -8.04 -5.62 5.57
N ILE A 23 -7.41 -5.12 4.50
CA ILE A 23 -7.32 -3.69 4.23
C ILE A 23 -8.71 -3.14 3.92
N ALA A 24 -9.50 -3.84 3.11
CA ALA A 24 -10.84 -3.45 2.74
C ALA A 24 -11.75 -3.34 3.98
N GLU A 25 -11.70 -4.34 4.86
CA GLU A 25 -12.41 -4.35 6.14
C GLU A 25 -11.97 -3.22 7.06
N ALA A 26 -10.65 -3.06 7.30
CA ALA A 26 -10.12 -2.02 8.19
C ALA A 26 -10.45 -0.60 7.74
N LEU A 27 -10.71 -0.43 6.44
CA LEU A 27 -10.94 0.85 5.81
C LEU A 27 -12.40 1.05 5.35
N SER A 28 -13.29 0.07 5.60
CA SER A 28 -14.69 0.08 5.17
C SER A 28 -14.88 0.36 3.67
N ILE A 29 -14.13 -0.35 2.82
CA ILE A 29 -14.25 -0.30 1.35
C ILE A 29 -14.34 -1.72 0.77
N SER A 30 -14.60 -1.84 -0.54
CA SER A 30 -14.58 -3.14 -1.21
C SER A 30 -13.16 -3.67 -1.42
N ASP A 31 -13.01 -5.00 -1.50
CA ASP A 31 -11.77 -5.68 -1.89
C ASP A 31 -11.21 -5.18 -3.23
N TYR A 32 -12.12 -4.88 -4.16
CA TYR A 32 -11.79 -4.31 -5.47
C TYR A 32 -11.17 -2.92 -5.32
N THR A 33 -11.77 -2.04 -4.52
CA THR A 33 -11.25 -0.69 -4.24
C THR A 33 -9.89 -0.75 -3.54
N ALA A 34 -9.73 -1.66 -2.58
CA ALA A 34 -8.44 -1.88 -1.92
C ALA A 34 -7.36 -2.31 -2.94
N ARG A 35 -7.70 -3.23 -3.86
CA ARG A 35 -6.79 -3.66 -4.94
C ARG A 35 -6.41 -2.52 -5.88
N ASP A 36 -7.35 -1.62 -6.19
CA ASP A 36 -7.07 -0.47 -7.04
C ASP A 36 -6.13 0.55 -6.37
N HIS A 37 -6.31 0.82 -5.07
CA HIS A 37 -5.37 1.62 -4.29
C HIS A 37 -3.97 0.99 -4.23
N VAL A 38 -3.87 -0.34 -4.04
CA VAL A 38 -2.58 -1.06 -4.09
C VAL A 38 -1.94 -0.90 -5.47
N SER A 39 -2.72 -1.06 -6.55
CA SER A 39 -2.23 -0.94 -7.92
C SER A 39 -1.72 0.48 -8.22
N SER A 40 -2.44 1.51 -7.74
CA SER A 40 -2.04 2.91 -7.83
C SER A 40 -0.75 3.19 -7.04
N LEU A 41 -0.61 2.64 -5.83
CA LEU A 41 0.62 2.71 -5.05
C LEU A 41 1.81 2.11 -5.78
N LEU A 42 1.65 0.92 -6.36
CA LEU A 42 2.70 0.25 -7.15
C LEU A 42 3.17 1.14 -8.31
N LYS A 43 2.24 1.65 -9.12
CA LYS A 43 2.53 2.57 -10.23
C LYS A 43 3.26 3.83 -9.76
N LYS A 44 2.77 4.48 -8.70
CA LYS A 44 3.36 5.72 -8.16
C LYS A 44 4.74 5.54 -7.55
N ASN A 45 5.07 4.35 -7.04
CA ASN A 45 6.38 4.03 -6.48
C ASN A 45 7.32 3.37 -7.50
N GLY A 46 6.87 3.13 -8.74
CA GLY A 46 7.68 2.55 -9.82
C GLY A 46 8.02 1.07 -9.62
N VAL A 47 7.23 0.34 -8.84
CA VAL A 47 7.48 -1.06 -8.50
C VAL A 47 6.34 -1.95 -9.02
N LYS A 48 6.67 -3.20 -9.39
CA LYS A 48 5.70 -4.13 -9.99
C LYS A 48 5.01 -5.04 -8.98
N THR A 49 5.59 -5.21 -7.79
CA THR A 49 5.09 -6.17 -6.79
C THR A 49 4.89 -5.51 -5.43
N ARG A 50 3.91 -6.01 -4.68
CA ARG A 50 3.68 -5.56 -3.29
C ARG A 50 4.89 -5.81 -2.39
N ALA A 51 5.61 -6.90 -2.62
CA ALA A 51 6.83 -7.22 -1.86
C ALA A 51 7.93 -6.18 -2.13
N ALA A 52 8.13 -5.78 -3.39
CA ALA A 52 9.07 -4.72 -3.74
C ALA A 52 8.69 -3.38 -3.11
N LEU A 53 7.39 -3.03 -3.13
CA LEU A 53 6.88 -1.84 -2.45
C LEU A 53 7.17 -1.87 -0.95
N MET A 54 6.88 -2.99 -0.27
CA MET A 54 7.12 -3.13 1.16
C MET A 54 8.61 -3.04 1.51
N ALA A 55 9.47 -3.75 0.76
CA ALA A 55 10.92 -3.72 0.95
C ALA A 55 11.49 -2.30 0.76
N GLN A 56 11.08 -1.59 -0.30
CA GLN A 56 11.52 -0.22 -0.56
C GLN A 56 11.19 0.74 0.59
N HIS A 57 10.01 0.61 1.20
CA HIS A 57 9.59 1.45 2.32
C HIS A 57 10.22 1.04 3.65
N MET A 58 10.49 -0.25 3.86
CA MET A 58 11.24 -0.73 5.03
C MET A 58 12.69 -0.25 5.03
N LEU A 59 13.37 -0.27 3.86
CA LEU A 59 14.73 0.24 3.72
C LEU A 59 14.81 1.75 3.97
N LYS A 60 13.85 2.52 3.43
CA LYS A 60 13.77 3.99 3.65
C LYS A 60 13.54 4.39 5.11
N LYS A 61 12.84 3.57 5.90
CA LYS A 61 12.64 3.82 7.35
C LYS A 61 13.91 3.61 8.17
N LYS A 62 14.81 2.73 7.73
CA LYS A 62 16.05 2.39 8.46
C LYS A 62 17.16 3.44 8.30
N SER A 63 17.03 4.33 7.31
CA SER A 63 17.96 5.44 7.05
C SER A 63 17.45 6.79 7.58
N ARG A 64 16.47 6.80 8.48
CA ARG A 64 15.95 7.99 9.16
C ARG A 64 16.07 7.85 10.67
#